data_AF-A0AA42ZHM7-F1
#
_entry.id   AF-A0AA42ZHM7-F1
#
_cell.length_a   1.000
_cell.length_b   1.000
_cell.length_c   1.000
_cell.angle_alpha   90.00
_cell.angle_beta   90.00
_cell.angle_gamma   90.00
#
_symmetry.space_group_name_H-M   'P 1'
#
loop_
_entity.id
_entity.type
_entity.pdbx_description
1 polymer ?
#
loop_
_entity_poly.entity_id
_entity_poly.type
_entity_poly.pdbx_seq_one_letter_code
_entity_poly.pdbx_strand_id
1 'polypeptide(L)'
;MSLRPTIFITVLLALLPNMTAATVPARPQPIEREYFTYYLDNPRFLEITDSALTYARFRLVDLLEDTLTYKPSIHIVGNLRQFNDLIRGRFPDWGAAAAFAERKLIAIKSPDKFNLGKSLDELLIHEYAHLAVSHKTGLYSAPRWLHEGIAMFASMEWSWSDNLAMNRAAVFGDFLTLSEIENMNRYNESRAHVAYAQSYLAVKYIYDNYGDNALAVLLGNLARGASLNSALMASTGATAPEFEIEFHEYLDQRFNIVMLFMDTMFLWLGLALIVIVASFVRFKKRRQYYKKWEEEEKLHSTDFDYGDPDNPEQADDDEPWRS
;
A
#
# COMPACT_ATOMS: atom_id res chain seq x y z
N MET A 1 -94.57 -32.80 13.42
CA MET A 1 -94.25 -33.00 12.00
C MET A 1 -93.52 -31.75 11.50
N SER A 2 -92.18 -31.74 11.53
CA SER A 2 -91.37 -30.71 10.89
C SER A 2 -90.01 -31.30 10.54
N LEU A 3 -89.79 -31.55 9.26
CA LEU A 3 -88.51 -31.97 8.68
C LEU A 3 -87.56 -30.77 8.64
N ARG A 4 -86.31 -30.96 9.07
CA ARG A 4 -85.18 -30.11 8.68
C ARG A 4 -84.09 -31.01 8.09
N PRO A 5 -83.53 -30.67 6.92
CA PRO A 5 -82.52 -31.49 6.26
C PRO A 5 -81.14 -31.23 6.88
N THR A 6 -80.41 -32.29 7.19
CA THR A 6 -79.02 -32.25 7.64
C THR A 6 -78.12 -32.05 6.43
N ILE A 7 -77.50 -30.88 6.30
CA ILE A 7 -76.47 -30.60 5.30
C ILE A 7 -75.16 -31.19 5.80
N PHE A 8 -74.63 -32.20 5.11
CA PHE A 8 -73.25 -32.67 5.31
C PHE A 8 -72.29 -31.63 4.73
N ILE A 9 -71.57 -30.91 5.59
CA ILE A 9 -70.42 -30.09 5.19
C ILE A 9 -69.19 -30.99 5.28
N THR A 10 -68.72 -31.44 4.12
CA THR A 10 -67.42 -32.10 3.98
C THR A 10 -66.32 -31.05 4.13
N VAL A 11 -65.66 -31.00 5.28
CA VAL A 11 -64.46 -30.16 5.48
C VAL A 11 -63.30 -30.84 4.75
N LEU A 12 -62.92 -30.28 3.60
CA LEU A 12 -61.72 -30.66 2.86
C LEU A 12 -60.52 -30.07 3.61
N LEU A 13 -59.81 -30.90 4.39
CA LEU A 13 -58.56 -30.52 5.04
C LEU A 13 -57.48 -30.37 3.96
N ALA A 14 -57.23 -29.15 3.50
CA ALA A 14 -56.09 -28.85 2.66
C ALA A 14 -54.81 -29.00 3.50
N LEU A 15 -54.02 -30.03 3.22
CA LEU A 15 -52.64 -30.18 3.69
C LEU A 15 -51.82 -29.02 3.11
N LEU A 16 -51.69 -27.93 3.88
CA LEU A 16 -50.68 -26.92 3.62
C LEU A 16 -49.30 -27.55 3.86
N PRO A 17 -48.36 -27.43 2.92
CA PRO A 17 -46.99 -27.86 3.19
C PRO A 17 -46.46 -27.02 4.36
N ASN A 18 -45.93 -27.69 5.38
CA ASN A 18 -45.15 -27.06 6.44
C ASN A 18 -44.02 -26.27 5.78
N MET A 19 -44.21 -24.96 5.64
CA MET A 19 -43.12 -24.02 5.43
C MET A 19 -42.26 -24.13 6.67
N THR A 20 -41.18 -24.91 6.60
CA THR A 20 -40.12 -24.83 7.60
C THR A 20 -39.69 -23.38 7.64
N ALA A 21 -40.03 -22.69 8.74
CA ALA A 21 -39.45 -21.40 9.03
C ALA A 21 -37.94 -21.55 8.86
N ALA A 22 -37.35 -20.80 7.93
CA ALA A 22 -35.91 -20.79 7.76
C ALA A 22 -35.32 -20.48 9.14
N THR A 23 -34.73 -21.50 9.77
CA THR A 23 -34.06 -21.36 11.05
C THR A 23 -32.99 -20.30 10.84
N VAL A 24 -33.18 -19.13 11.46
CA VAL A 24 -32.11 -18.14 11.59
C VAL A 24 -30.91 -18.92 12.11
N PRO A 25 -29.77 -18.96 11.40
CA PRO A 25 -28.61 -19.71 11.86
C PRO A 25 -28.31 -19.27 13.29
N ALA A 26 -28.24 -20.25 14.20
CA ALA A 26 -27.94 -19.98 15.59
C ALA A 26 -26.63 -19.19 15.67
N ARG A 27 -26.61 -18.10 16.46
CA ARG A 27 -25.38 -17.32 16.65
C ARG A 27 -24.27 -18.24 17.15
N PRO A 28 -23.04 -18.13 16.61
CA PRO A 28 -21.92 -18.93 17.09
C PRO A 28 -21.75 -18.73 18.60
N GLN A 29 -21.42 -19.82 19.30
CA GLN A 29 -21.16 -19.78 20.74
C GLN A 29 -19.88 -18.98 21.00
N PRO A 30 -19.83 -18.18 22.09
CA PRO A 30 -18.64 -17.40 22.42
C PRO A 30 -17.49 -18.33 22.81
N ILE A 31 -16.29 -18.03 22.30
CA ILE A 31 -15.04 -18.66 22.73
C ILE A 31 -14.24 -17.61 23.50
N GLU A 32 -13.98 -17.88 24.78
CA GLU A 32 -13.22 -16.97 25.65
C GLU A 32 -11.72 -17.27 25.59
N ARG A 33 -10.91 -16.24 25.32
CA ARG A 33 -9.45 -16.23 25.52
C ARG A 33 -9.07 -15.18 26.55
N GLU A 34 -7.77 -15.05 26.84
CA GLU A 34 -7.25 -14.11 27.84
C GLU A 34 -7.68 -12.67 27.53
N TYR A 35 -7.40 -12.20 26.31
CA TYR A 35 -7.61 -10.79 25.92
C TYR A 35 -8.86 -10.54 25.08
N PHE A 36 -9.50 -11.58 24.55
CA PHE A 36 -10.53 -11.46 23.51
C PHE A 36 -11.67 -12.47 23.70
N THR A 37 -12.86 -12.12 23.19
CA THR A 37 -14.01 -13.04 23.10
C THR A 37 -14.40 -13.20 21.64
N TYR A 38 -14.45 -14.43 21.14
CA TYR A 38 -14.64 -14.73 19.72
C TYR A 38 -16.01 -15.29 19.39
N TYR A 39 -16.56 -14.84 18.27
CA TYR A 39 -17.78 -15.32 17.64
C TYR A 39 -17.46 -15.64 16.17
N LEU A 40 -17.22 -16.92 15.88
CA LEU A 40 -16.70 -17.36 14.57
C LEU A 40 -17.68 -18.31 13.90
N ASP A 41 -18.11 -17.99 12.68
CA ASP A 41 -18.91 -18.92 11.87
C ASP A 41 -18.08 -20.16 11.45
N ASN A 42 -16.76 -20.00 11.33
CA ASN A 42 -15.83 -21.07 11.00
C ASN A 42 -14.69 -21.11 12.04
N PRO A 43 -14.69 -22.09 12.97
CA PRO A 43 -13.70 -22.19 14.05
C PRO A 43 -12.25 -22.31 13.59
N ARG A 44 -11.98 -22.69 12.33
CA ARG A 44 -10.62 -22.81 11.78
C ARG A 44 -9.82 -21.50 11.85
N PHE A 45 -10.51 -20.36 11.90
CA PHE A 45 -9.88 -19.05 11.97
C PHE A 45 -9.50 -18.63 13.40
N LEU A 46 -9.85 -19.41 14.43
CA LEU A 46 -9.59 -19.04 15.83
C LEU A 46 -8.12 -18.75 16.09
N GLU A 47 -7.24 -19.70 15.75
CA GLU A 47 -5.80 -19.61 16.09
C GLU A 47 -5.09 -18.48 15.35
N ILE A 48 -5.37 -18.30 14.05
CA ILE A 48 -4.79 -17.18 13.28
C ILE A 48 -5.31 -15.83 13.78
N THR A 49 -6.59 -15.75 14.15
CA THR A 49 -7.20 -14.52 14.66
C THR A 49 -6.62 -14.15 16.03
N ASP A 50 -6.52 -15.12 16.94
CA ASP A 50 -6.01 -14.91 18.29
C ASP A 50 -4.53 -14.55 18.30
N SER A 51 -3.73 -15.22 17.47
CA SER A 51 -2.32 -14.89 17.28
C SER A 51 -2.14 -13.46 16.74
N ALA A 52 -2.85 -13.08 15.68
CA ALA A 52 -2.75 -11.75 15.06
C ALA A 52 -3.15 -10.64 16.03
N LEU A 53 -4.27 -10.81 16.75
CA LEU A 53 -4.74 -9.81 17.72
C LEU A 53 -3.88 -9.73 18.98
N THR A 54 -3.31 -10.85 19.43
CA THR A 54 -2.37 -10.87 20.55
C THR A 54 -1.07 -10.14 20.17
N TYR A 55 -0.56 -10.38 18.96
CA TYR A 55 0.55 -9.61 18.41
C TYR A 55 0.22 -8.11 18.32
N ALA A 56 -0.95 -7.76 17.75
CA ALA A 56 -1.43 -6.39 17.66
C ALA A 56 -1.46 -5.71 19.03
N ARG A 57 -1.97 -6.42 20.04
CA ARG A 57 -2.03 -5.96 21.42
C ARG A 57 -0.66 -5.63 21.99
N PHE A 58 0.30 -6.55 21.92
CA PHE A 58 1.64 -6.26 22.46
C PHE A 58 2.27 -5.06 21.76
N ARG A 59 2.13 -4.98 20.44
CA ARG A 59 2.64 -3.85 19.67
C ARG A 59 2.00 -2.53 20.06
N LEU A 60 0.67 -2.49 20.23
CA LEU A 60 -0.06 -1.27 20.55
C LEU A 60 0.08 -0.86 22.02
N VAL A 61 0.25 -1.81 22.94
CA VAL A 61 0.59 -1.51 24.34
C VAL A 61 1.90 -0.74 24.42
N ASP A 62 2.90 -1.18 23.66
CA ASP A 62 4.21 -0.54 23.56
C ASP A 62 4.12 0.82 22.84
N LEU A 63 3.62 0.82 21.59
CA LEU A 63 3.52 2.01 20.75
C LEU A 63 2.73 3.16 21.38
N LEU A 64 1.67 2.82 22.12
CA LEU A 64 0.78 3.80 22.71
C LEU A 64 1.07 4.04 24.19
N GLU A 65 2.03 3.34 24.81
CA GLU A 65 2.25 3.32 26.27
C GLU A 65 0.92 3.22 27.05
N ASP A 66 0.09 2.23 26.71
CA ASP A 66 -1.23 2.01 27.32
C ASP A 66 -1.42 0.55 27.72
N THR A 67 -2.20 0.30 28.76
CA THR A 67 -2.49 -1.05 29.26
C THR A 67 -3.62 -1.75 28.49
N LEU A 68 -4.42 -1.00 27.73
CA LEU A 68 -5.53 -1.48 26.92
C LEU A 68 -6.42 -2.47 27.71
N THR A 69 -6.95 -2.07 28.86
CA THR A 69 -7.59 -2.98 29.84
C THR A 69 -8.95 -3.57 29.43
N TYR A 70 -9.41 -3.28 28.21
CA TYR A 70 -10.69 -3.77 27.70
C TYR A 70 -10.54 -5.14 27.02
N LYS A 71 -11.64 -5.91 27.06
CA LYS A 71 -11.77 -7.20 26.36
C LYS A 71 -12.76 -7.04 25.21
N PRO A 72 -12.32 -6.92 23.94
CA PRO A 72 -13.25 -6.72 22.84
C PRO A 72 -13.83 -8.04 22.32
N SER A 73 -15.01 -7.94 21.72
CA SER A 73 -15.66 -9.05 21.02
C SER A 73 -15.31 -9.05 19.55
N ILE A 74 -14.82 -10.17 19.03
CA ILE A 74 -14.37 -10.34 17.64
C ILE A 74 -15.36 -11.24 16.92
N HIS A 75 -15.99 -10.72 15.87
CA HIS A 75 -17.01 -11.41 15.10
C HIS A 75 -16.50 -11.68 13.69
N ILE A 76 -16.32 -12.95 13.32
CA ILE A 76 -16.01 -13.35 11.95
C ILE A 76 -17.21 -14.08 11.37
N VAL A 77 -17.93 -13.40 10.47
CA VAL A 77 -19.25 -13.82 9.99
C VAL A 77 -19.24 -14.09 8.49
N GLY A 78 -19.74 -15.27 8.11
CA GLY A 78 -19.91 -15.73 6.73
C GLY A 78 -21.18 -15.24 6.05
N ASN A 79 -22.02 -14.46 6.75
CA ASN A 79 -23.29 -13.95 6.25
C ASN A 79 -23.33 -12.41 6.26
N LEU A 80 -23.57 -11.81 5.09
CA LEU A 80 -23.61 -10.35 4.94
C LEU A 80 -24.73 -9.68 5.74
N ARG A 81 -25.88 -10.35 5.93
CA ARG A 81 -26.96 -9.84 6.79
C ARG A 81 -26.51 -9.79 8.24
N GLN A 82 -25.88 -10.84 8.75
CA GLN A 82 -25.35 -10.84 10.11
C GLN A 82 -24.26 -9.77 10.29
N PHE A 83 -23.39 -9.60 9.29
CA PHE A 83 -22.41 -8.52 9.27
C PHE A 83 -23.10 -7.14 9.37
N ASN A 84 -24.10 -6.90 8.52
CA ASN A 84 -24.87 -5.65 8.49
C ASN A 84 -25.64 -5.40 9.81
N ASP A 85 -26.16 -6.44 10.45
CA ASP A 85 -26.83 -6.37 11.74
C ASP A 85 -25.84 -6.01 12.87
N LEU A 86 -24.61 -6.56 12.81
CA LEU A 86 -23.56 -6.26 13.77
C LEU A 86 -23.11 -4.81 13.71
N ILE A 87 -22.98 -4.24 12.51
CA ILE A 87 -22.53 -2.85 12.30
C ILE A 87 -23.64 -1.80 12.46
N ARG A 88 -24.91 -2.21 12.54
CA ARG A 88 -26.10 -1.33 12.71
C ARG A 88 -26.18 -0.16 11.71
N GLY A 89 -25.76 -0.37 10.46
CA GLY A 89 -25.73 0.68 9.45
C GLY A 89 -25.40 0.16 8.05
N ARG A 90 -25.43 1.06 7.06
CA ARG A 90 -24.92 0.76 5.70
C ARG A 90 -23.41 0.92 5.71
N PHE A 91 -22.69 -0.18 5.66
CA PHE A 91 -21.26 -0.16 5.35
C PHE A 91 -21.06 0.06 3.85
N PRO A 92 -19.98 0.73 3.43
CA PRO A 92 -19.59 0.69 2.03
C PRO A 92 -19.39 -0.77 1.58
N ASP A 93 -19.83 -1.09 0.36
CA ASP A 93 -19.79 -2.46 -0.16
C ASP A 93 -18.35 -3.03 -0.22
N TRP A 94 -17.35 -2.15 -0.35
CA TRP A 94 -15.93 -2.48 -0.43
C TRP A 94 -15.27 -2.80 0.92
N GLY A 95 -15.86 -2.42 2.04
CA GLY A 95 -15.23 -2.66 3.35
C GLY A 95 -15.38 -4.12 3.79
N ALA A 96 -14.27 -4.74 4.20
CA ALA A 96 -14.21 -6.15 4.64
C ALA A 96 -14.34 -6.33 6.16
N ALA A 97 -14.06 -5.27 6.92
CA ALA A 97 -14.01 -5.28 8.38
C ALA A 97 -14.42 -3.90 8.94
N ALA A 98 -14.84 -3.85 10.21
CA ALA A 98 -15.17 -2.61 10.90
C ALA A 98 -15.00 -2.72 12.42
N ALA A 99 -14.39 -1.70 13.03
CA ALA A 99 -14.27 -1.52 14.47
C ALA A 99 -15.29 -0.53 15.05
N PHE A 100 -15.84 -0.88 16.22
CA PHE A 100 -16.77 -0.05 16.97
C PHE A 100 -16.25 0.14 18.40
N ALA A 101 -15.54 1.24 18.63
CA ALA A 101 -14.89 1.55 19.90
C ALA A 101 -15.84 1.52 21.10
N GLU A 102 -16.99 2.18 21.02
CA GLU A 102 -17.98 2.26 22.11
C GLU A 102 -18.48 0.87 22.55
N ARG A 103 -18.56 -0.06 21.60
CA ARG A 103 -19.02 -1.43 21.82
C ARG A 103 -17.88 -2.42 22.04
N LYS A 104 -16.62 -1.97 21.92
CA LYS A 104 -15.41 -2.80 21.95
C LYS A 104 -15.58 -4.00 21.02
N LEU A 105 -15.99 -3.74 19.77
CA LEU A 105 -16.38 -4.78 18.84
C LEU A 105 -15.62 -4.63 17.53
N ILE A 106 -15.13 -5.74 17.00
CA ILE A 106 -14.61 -5.86 15.63
C ILE A 106 -15.49 -6.86 14.90
N ALA A 107 -15.98 -6.47 13.73
CA ALA A 107 -16.72 -7.33 12.82
C ALA A 107 -15.94 -7.50 11.52
N ILE A 108 -15.76 -8.74 11.07
CA ILE A 108 -15.03 -9.08 9.85
C ILE A 108 -15.86 -10.06 9.02
N LYS A 109 -15.89 -9.84 7.70
CA LYS A 109 -16.45 -10.80 6.75
C LYS A 109 -15.57 -12.06 6.71
N SER A 110 -16.15 -13.25 6.78
CA SER A 110 -15.37 -14.49 6.86
C SER A 110 -14.53 -14.73 5.59
N PRO A 111 -13.20 -14.96 5.71
CA PRO A 111 -12.32 -15.12 4.54
C PRO A 111 -12.65 -16.32 3.64
N ASP A 112 -13.40 -17.30 4.14
CA ASP A 112 -13.85 -18.46 3.36
C ASP A 112 -15.11 -18.19 2.52
N LYS A 113 -15.76 -17.04 2.73
CA LYS A 113 -16.98 -16.62 2.02
C LYS A 113 -16.82 -15.34 1.22
N PHE A 114 -15.85 -14.50 1.59
CA PHE A 114 -15.66 -13.18 0.99
C PHE A 114 -14.19 -12.97 0.62
N ASN A 115 -13.98 -12.26 -0.50
CA ASN A 115 -12.67 -11.71 -0.79
C ASN A 115 -12.48 -10.45 0.07
N LEU A 116 -11.46 -10.46 0.92
CA LEU A 116 -11.19 -9.36 1.85
C LEU A 116 -10.31 -8.26 1.23
N GLY A 117 -9.66 -8.52 0.09
CA GLY A 117 -8.72 -7.60 -0.55
C GLY A 117 -7.36 -7.46 0.15
N LYS A 118 -7.27 -7.88 1.42
CA LYS A 118 -6.06 -7.94 2.26
C LYS A 118 -6.01 -9.26 3.02
N SER A 119 -4.90 -9.55 3.70
CA SER A 119 -4.83 -10.69 4.60
C SER A 119 -5.73 -10.49 5.84
N LEU A 120 -6.12 -11.60 6.48
CA LEU A 120 -6.99 -11.53 7.66
C LEU A 120 -6.26 -10.88 8.85
N ASP A 121 -4.97 -11.17 9.00
CA ASP A 121 -4.10 -10.61 10.04
C ASP A 121 -3.91 -9.10 9.89
N GLU A 122 -3.61 -8.59 8.68
CA GLU A 122 -3.53 -7.15 8.42
C GLU A 122 -4.83 -6.44 8.85
N LEU A 123 -5.99 -6.96 8.42
CA LEU A 123 -7.30 -6.39 8.77
C LEU A 123 -7.57 -6.42 10.28
N LEU A 124 -7.27 -7.54 10.95
CA LEU A 124 -7.46 -7.66 12.39
C LEU A 124 -6.61 -6.66 13.16
N ILE A 125 -5.34 -6.50 12.77
CA ILE A 125 -4.43 -5.55 13.42
C ILE A 125 -4.91 -4.12 13.19
N HIS A 126 -5.35 -3.78 11.97
CA HIS A 126 -5.89 -2.47 11.62
C HIS A 126 -7.11 -2.11 12.47
N GLU A 127 -8.11 -2.98 12.49
CA GLU A 127 -9.36 -2.74 13.24
C GLU A 127 -9.12 -2.70 14.75
N TYR A 128 -8.17 -3.49 15.26
CA TYR A 128 -7.80 -3.45 16.67
C TYR A 128 -7.06 -2.16 17.04
N ALA A 129 -6.24 -1.62 16.15
CA ALA A 129 -5.60 -0.33 16.34
C ALA A 129 -6.62 0.81 16.47
N HIS A 130 -7.72 0.79 15.71
CA HIS A 130 -8.82 1.75 15.90
C HIS A 130 -9.43 1.68 17.31
N LEU A 131 -9.66 0.47 17.85
CA LEU A 131 -10.12 0.32 19.23
C LEU A 131 -9.11 0.87 20.23
N ALA A 132 -7.81 0.61 20.01
CA ALA A 132 -6.75 1.03 20.92
C ALA A 132 -6.57 2.57 20.94
N VAL A 133 -6.57 3.21 19.77
CA VAL A 133 -6.53 4.68 19.66
C VAL A 133 -7.73 5.30 20.35
N SER A 134 -8.94 4.81 20.05
CA SER A 134 -10.17 5.30 20.67
C SER A 134 -10.20 5.07 22.20
N HIS A 135 -9.63 3.96 22.68
CA HIS A 135 -9.49 3.70 24.11
C HIS A 135 -8.59 4.74 24.77
N LYS A 136 -7.44 5.02 24.16
CA LYS A 136 -6.47 5.98 24.70
C LYS A 136 -7.01 7.40 24.69
N THR A 137 -7.72 7.82 23.64
CA THR A 137 -8.24 9.20 23.54
C THR A 137 -9.56 9.42 24.29
N GLY A 138 -10.30 8.34 24.59
CA GLY A 138 -11.51 8.38 25.38
C GLY A 138 -12.63 9.21 24.73
N LEU A 139 -13.12 10.24 25.44
CA LEU A 139 -14.16 11.15 24.92
C LEU A 139 -13.62 12.13 23.87
N TYR A 140 -12.30 12.29 23.80
CA TYR A 140 -11.66 13.10 22.79
C TYR A 140 -11.34 12.22 21.58
N SER A 141 -11.44 12.79 20.38
CA SER A 141 -11.10 12.09 19.14
C SER A 141 -9.75 12.55 18.62
N ALA A 142 -8.90 11.59 18.24
CA ALA A 142 -7.77 11.91 17.38
C ALA A 142 -8.25 12.43 16.02
N PRO A 143 -7.48 13.31 15.34
CA PRO A 143 -7.69 13.60 13.93
C PRO A 143 -7.69 12.31 13.11
N ARG A 144 -8.47 12.29 12.02
CA ARG A 144 -8.60 11.12 11.16
C ARG A 144 -7.25 10.67 10.59
N TRP A 145 -6.40 11.59 10.13
CA TRP A 145 -5.09 11.21 9.60
C TRP A 145 -4.26 10.42 10.62
N LEU A 146 -4.36 10.77 11.90
CA LEU A 146 -3.65 10.08 12.98
C LEU A 146 -4.29 8.74 13.29
N HIS A 147 -5.63 8.69 13.31
CA HIS A 147 -6.38 7.48 13.58
C HIS A 147 -6.16 6.39 12.51
N GLU A 148 -6.25 6.76 11.23
CA GLU A 148 -5.98 5.87 10.10
C GLU A 148 -4.48 5.56 9.99
N GLY A 149 -3.61 6.55 10.22
CA GLY A 149 -2.16 6.39 10.15
C GLY A 149 -1.63 5.38 11.16
N ILE A 150 -2.10 5.42 12.41
CA ILE A 150 -1.71 4.45 13.44
C ILE A 150 -2.21 3.05 13.09
N ALA A 151 -3.43 2.95 12.56
CA ALA A 151 -3.98 1.67 12.14
C ALA A 151 -3.13 1.03 11.03
N MET A 152 -2.85 1.78 9.96
CA MET A 152 -1.98 1.37 8.86
C MET A 152 -0.55 1.05 9.35
N PHE A 153 -0.01 1.85 10.27
CA PHE A 153 1.34 1.67 10.81
C PHE A 153 1.45 0.39 11.64
N ALA A 154 0.47 0.12 12.50
CA ALA A 154 0.40 -1.06 13.34
C ALA A 154 0.20 -2.35 12.52
N SER A 155 -0.60 -2.30 11.45
CA SER A 155 -0.84 -3.44 10.55
C SER A 155 0.23 -3.62 9.48
N MET A 156 1.23 -2.73 9.41
CA MET A 156 2.28 -2.72 8.38
C MET A 156 1.71 -2.62 6.95
N GLU A 157 0.61 -1.88 6.78
CA GLU A 157 -0.04 -1.69 5.48
C GLU A 157 0.75 -0.69 4.63
N TRP A 158 1.83 -1.16 4.03
CA TRP A 158 2.57 -0.44 3.01
C TRP A 158 2.94 -1.36 1.85
N SER A 159 2.44 -1.02 0.66
CA SER A 159 2.53 -1.85 -0.53
C SER A 159 3.15 -1.09 -1.71
N TRP A 160 3.38 -1.82 -2.81
CA TRP A 160 3.86 -1.21 -4.05
C TRP A 160 2.86 -0.20 -4.64
N SER A 161 1.54 -0.43 -4.48
CA SER A 161 0.53 0.50 -4.97
C SER A 161 0.51 1.81 -4.18
N ASP A 162 0.82 1.78 -2.87
CA ASP A 162 1.01 3.00 -2.07
C ASP A 162 2.19 3.83 -2.58
N ASN A 163 3.31 3.18 -2.89
CA ASN A 163 4.46 3.86 -3.51
C ASN A 163 4.06 4.49 -4.85
N LEU A 164 3.32 3.78 -5.71
CA LEU A 164 2.87 4.31 -6.99
C LEU A 164 1.93 5.50 -6.81
N ALA A 165 0.98 5.41 -5.87
CA ALA A 165 0.05 6.50 -5.56
C ALA A 165 0.80 7.74 -5.07
N MET A 166 1.77 7.58 -4.17
CA MET A 166 2.57 8.69 -3.64
C MET A 166 3.51 9.31 -4.68
N ASN A 167 4.16 8.50 -5.52
CA ASN A 167 4.98 9.03 -6.62
C ASN A 167 4.12 9.80 -7.64
N ARG A 168 2.92 9.30 -7.94
CA ARG A 168 1.97 10.01 -8.79
C ARG A 168 1.57 11.34 -8.14
N ALA A 169 1.23 11.33 -6.86
CA ALA A 169 0.85 12.54 -6.14
C ALA A 169 1.98 13.58 -6.12
N ALA A 170 3.23 13.16 -5.93
CA ALA A 170 4.41 14.04 -6.05
C ALA A 170 4.53 14.67 -7.44
N VAL A 171 4.35 13.90 -8.51
CA VAL A 171 4.49 14.39 -9.89
C VAL A 171 3.41 15.39 -10.27
N PHE A 172 2.17 15.19 -9.80
CA PHE A 172 1.03 16.04 -10.16
C PHE A 172 0.71 17.12 -9.12
N GLY A 173 1.42 17.17 -7.99
CA GLY A 173 1.13 18.10 -6.90
C GLY A 173 -0.17 17.79 -6.17
N ASP A 174 -0.55 16.51 -6.10
CA ASP A 174 -1.80 16.02 -5.50
C ASP A 174 -1.62 15.57 -4.03
N PHE A 175 -0.54 16.00 -3.36
CA PHE A 175 -0.43 15.80 -1.91
C PHE A 175 -1.52 16.56 -1.17
N LEU A 176 -2.07 15.90 -0.16
CA LEU A 176 -3.15 16.41 0.67
C LEU A 176 -2.60 17.03 1.94
N THR A 177 -3.13 18.19 2.32
CA THR A 177 -2.94 18.72 3.68
C THR A 177 -3.54 17.76 4.71
N LEU A 178 -3.06 17.81 5.95
CA LEU A 178 -3.63 17.00 7.05
C LEU A 178 -5.11 17.35 7.26
N SER A 179 -5.48 18.63 7.06
CA SER A 179 -6.87 19.06 7.13
C SER A 179 -7.75 18.52 5.99
N GLU A 180 -7.19 18.27 4.81
CA GLU A 180 -7.93 17.65 3.71
C GLU A 180 -8.21 16.18 4.00
N ILE A 181 -7.25 15.46 4.57
CA ILE A 181 -7.38 14.04 4.94
C ILE A 181 -8.58 13.81 5.89
N GLU A 182 -8.92 14.79 6.75
CA GLU A 182 -10.11 14.71 7.61
C GLU A 182 -11.41 14.43 6.84
N ASN A 183 -11.48 14.81 5.56
CA ASN A 183 -12.61 14.63 4.66
C ASN A 183 -12.51 13.40 3.75
N MET A 184 -11.56 12.49 3.99
CA MET A 184 -11.27 11.37 3.08
C MET A 184 -12.45 10.42 2.83
N ASN A 185 -13.43 10.36 3.74
CA ASN A 185 -14.64 9.56 3.55
C ASN A 185 -15.56 10.07 2.41
N ARG A 186 -15.31 11.28 1.90
CA ARG A 186 -16.02 11.87 0.76
C ARG A 186 -15.25 11.71 -0.56
N TYR A 187 -14.04 11.16 -0.49
CA TYR A 187 -13.19 11.03 -1.66
C TYR A 187 -13.54 9.81 -2.49
N ASN A 188 -13.19 9.88 -3.78
CA ASN A 188 -13.15 8.69 -4.61
C ASN A 188 -12.01 7.77 -4.14
N GLU A 189 -12.03 6.52 -4.61
CA GLU A 189 -11.06 5.49 -4.21
C GLU A 189 -9.60 5.93 -4.39
N SER A 190 -9.25 6.54 -5.53
CA SER A 190 -7.87 6.97 -5.80
C SER A 190 -7.38 8.04 -4.83
N ARG A 191 -8.21 9.05 -4.52
CA ARG A 191 -7.82 10.13 -3.60
C ARG A 191 -7.87 9.66 -2.13
N ALA A 192 -8.79 8.75 -1.80
CA ALA A 192 -8.81 8.09 -0.50
C ALA A 192 -7.55 7.25 -0.28
N HIS A 193 -7.07 6.55 -1.31
CA HIS A 193 -5.81 5.80 -1.26
C HIS A 193 -4.62 6.71 -0.93
N VAL A 194 -4.48 7.86 -1.61
CA VAL A 194 -3.46 8.85 -1.27
C VAL A 194 -3.59 9.33 0.18
N ALA A 195 -4.81 9.58 0.65
CA ALA A 195 -5.05 9.99 2.04
C ALA A 195 -4.62 8.92 3.06
N TYR A 196 -4.89 7.63 2.82
CA TYR A 196 -4.42 6.52 3.65
C TYR A 196 -2.89 6.42 3.64
N ALA A 197 -2.26 6.51 2.47
CA ALA A 197 -0.81 6.45 2.33
C ALA A 197 -0.11 7.62 3.04
N GLN A 198 -0.62 8.86 2.90
CA GLN A 198 -0.10 10.02 3.62
C GLN A 198 -0.32 9.92 5.13
N SER A 199 -1.46 9.38 5.58
CA SER A 199 -1.73 9.14 7.00
C SER A 199 -0.70 8.19 7.61
N TYR A 200 -0.42 7.06 6.93
CA TYR A 200 0.64 6.13 7.31
C TYR A 200 2.00 6.84 7.39
N LEU A 201 2.36 7.60 6.36
CA LEU A 201 3.65 8.28 6.29
C LEU A 201 3.80 9.35 7.37
N ALA A 202 2.75 10.07 7.73
CA ALA A 202 2.78 11.07 8.80
C ALA A 202 3.08 10.42 10.15
N VAL A 203 2.39 9.31 10.47
CA VAL A 203 2.63 8.55 11.70
C VAL A 203 4.01 7.92 11.71
N LYS A 204 4.43 7.33 10.59
CA LYS A 204 5.78 6.78 10.44
C LYS A 204 6.84 7.87 10.59
N TYR A 205 6.62 9.05 10.03
CA TYR A 205 7.53 10.19 10.16
C TYR A 205 7.66 10.63 11.62
N ILE A 206 6.54 10.70 12.35
CA ILE A 206 6.58 11.01 13.78
C ILE A 206 7.39 9.95 14.55
N TYR A 207 7.11 8.67 14.29
CA TYR A 207 7.78 7.56 14.95
C TYR A 207 9.29 7.53 14.68
N ASP A 208 9.70 7.67 13.41
CA ASP A 208 11.09 7.54 13.00
C ASP A 208 11.96 8.73 13.46
N ASN A 209 11.41 9.96 13.55
CA ASN A 209 12.21 11.18 13.77
C ASN A 209 12.14 11.75 15.19
N TYR A 210 11.05 11.50 15.94
CA TYR A 210 10.87 12.07 17.28
C TYR A 210 10.89 11.01 18.39
N GLY A 211 11.15 9.76 18.02
CA GLY A 211 11.39 8.64 18.93
C GLY A 211 10.14 7.84 19.29
N ASP A 212 10.38 6.69 19.92
CA ASP A 212 9.37 5.66 20.19
C ASP A 212 8.15 6.17 20.97
N ASN A 213 8.36 7.15 21.86
CA ASN A 213 7.32 7.68 22.74
C ASN A 213 6.51 8.84 22.13
N ALA A 214 6.89 9.36 20.96
CA ALA A 214 6.27 10.56 20.40
C ALA A 214 4.76 10.38 20.15
N LEU A 215 4.35 9.22 19.65
CA LEU A 215 2.94 8.89 19.41
C LEU A 215 2.15 8.75 20.71
N ALA A 216 2.75 8.13 21.74
CA ALA A 216 2.14 8.01 23.06
C ALA A 216 1.93 9.39 23.71
N VAL A 217 2.92 10.29 23.61
CA VAL A 217 2.83 11.68 24.08
C VAL A 217 1.76 12.45 23.31
N LEU A 218 1.72 12.33 21.98
CA LEU A 218 0.73 13.00 21.13
C LEU A 218 -0.70 12.59 21.53
N LEU A 219 -0.98 11.30 21.54
CA LEU A 219 -2.31 10.79 21.91
C LEU A 219 -2.65 11.06 23.37
N GLY A 220 -1.69 10.96 24.29
CA GLY A 220 -1.89 11.25 25.71
C GLY A 220 -2.28 12.72 25.96
N ASN A 221 -1.74 13.65 25.17
CA ASN A 221 -2.16 15.05 25.23
C ASN A 221 -3.57 15.25 24.65
N LEU A 222 -3.88 14.64 23.51
CA LEU A 222 -5.24 14.67 22.94
C LEU A 222 -6.28 14.07 23.89
N ALA A 223 -5.94 12.98 24.58
CA ALA A 223 -6.78 12.32 25.59
C ALA A 223 -7.11 13.22 26.80
N ARG A 224 -6.29 14.25 27.05
CA ARG A 224 -6.51 15.26 28.10
C ARG A 224 -7.25 16.50 27.58
N GLY A 225 -7.71 16.48 26.33
CA GLY A 225 -8.42 17.59 25.70
C GLY A 225 -7.52 18.71 25.19
N ALA A 226 -6.20 18.46 25.04
CA ALA A 226 -5.31 19.43 24.42
C ALA A 226 -5.68 19.65 22.94
N SER A 227 -5.43 20.86 22.44
CA SER A 227 -5.55 21.13 21.00
C SER A 227 -4.50 20.34 20.21
N LEU A 228 -4.75 20.09 18.92
CA LEU A 228 -3.77 19.43 18.05
C LEU A 228 -2.42 20.17 18.03
N ASN A 229 -2.44 21.51 17.99
CA ASN A 229 -1.22 22.32 18.08
C ASN A 229 -0.44 22.06 19.36
N SER A 230 -1.12 22.03 20.51
CA SER A 230 -0.49 21.78 21.80
C SER A 230 0.04 20.35 21.92
N ALA A 231 -0.69 19.39 21.37
CA ALA A 231 -0.33 17.98 21.43
C ALA A 231 0.87 17.68 20.51
N LEU A 232 0.90 18.22 19.28
CA LEU A 232 2.05 18.13 18.38
C LEU A 232 3.26 18.88 18.94
N MET A 233 3.07 20.08 19.48
CA MET A 233 4.17 20.82 20.13
C MET A 233 4.82 20.00 21.25
N ALA A 234 4.03 19.26 22.03
CA ALA A 234 4.56 18.40 23.08
C ALA A 234 5.26 17.13 22.57
N SER A 235 4.86 16.59 21.41
CA SER A 235 5.42 15.35 20.86
C SER A 235 6.57 15.56 19.87
N THR A 236 6.51 16.61 19.06
CA THR A 236 7.46 16.88 17.96
C THR A 236 8.22 18.20 18.13
N GLY A 237 7.78 19.08 19.04
CA GLY A 237 8.33 20.43 19.15
C GLY A 237 7.82 21.41 18.09
N ALA A 238 6.85 21.00 17.26
CA ALA A 238 6.26 21.81 16.20
C ALA A 238 4.74 21.96 16.38
N THR A 239 4.19 23.12 16.03
CA THR A 239 2.74 23.30 15.88
C THR A 239 2.20 22.50 14.68
N ALA A 240 0.88 22.36 14.54
CA ALA A 240 0.32 21.60 13.41
C ALA A 240 0.69 22.19 12.03
N PRO A 241 0.69 23.52 11.81
CA PRO A 241 1.16 24.10 10.56
C PRO A 241 2.65 23.87 10.29
N GLU A 242 3.50 23.99 11.32
CA GLU A 242 4.94 23.77 11.19
C GLU A 242 5.25 22.30 10.86
N PHE A 243 4.60 21.37 11.58
CA PHE A 243 4.69 19.94 11.30
C PHE A 243 4.19 19.61 9.89
N GLU A 244 3.11 20.24 9.43
CA GLU A 244 2.60 20.01 8.07
C GLU A 244 3.61 20.45 7.01
N ILE A 245 4.29 21.58 7.19
CA ILE A 245 5.36 22.04 6.29
C ILE A 245 6.51 21.03 6.27
N GLU A 246 7.04 20.68 7.43
CA GLU A 246 8.15 19.71 7.58
C GLU A 246 7.79 18.35 6.97
N PHE A 247 6.57 17.87 7.21
CA PHE A 247 6.08 16.61 6.66
C PHE A 247 5.97 16.66 5.13
N HIS A 248 5.46 17.75 4.55
CA HIS A 248 5.39 17.89 3.09
C HIS A 248 6.78 17.96 2.45
N GLU A 249 7.74 18.64 3.08
CA GLU A 249 9.14 18.63 2.63
C GLU A 249 9.72 17.21 2.63
N TYR A 250 9.42 16.41 3.67
CA TYR A 250 9.78 15.00 3.71
C TYR A 250 9.14 14.19 2.57
N LEU A 251 7.84 14.42 2.28
CA LEU A 251 7.16 13.75 1.17
C LEU A 251 7.79 14.10 -0.18
N ASP A 252 8.09 15.37 -0.41
CA ASP A 252 8.74 15.84 -1.64
C ASP A 252 10.12 15.21 -1.80
N GLN A 253 10.96 15.22 -0.77
CA GLN A 253 12.29 14.60 -0.85
C GLN A 253 12.21 13.09 -1.11
N ARG A 254 11.20 12.41 -0.57
CA ARG A 254 11.06 10.95 -0.68
C ARG A 254 10.47 10.50 -2.02
N PHE A 255 9.50 11.21 -2.57
CA PHE A 255 8.71 10.77 -3.73
C PHE A 255 8.85 11.64 -4.98
N ASN A 256 9.48 12.81 -4.88
CA ASN A 256 9.73 13.65 -6.05
C ASN A 256 10.94 13.12 -6.83
N ILE A 257 10.70 12.07 -7.63
CA ILE A 257 11.67 11.57 -8.60
C ILE A 257 12.15 12.65 -9.56
N VAL A 258 11.35 13.70 -9.83
CA VAL A 258 11.77 14.82 -10.70
C VAL A 258 12.87 15.63 -10.03
N MET A 259 12.83 15.88 -8.72
CA MET A 259 13.96 16.48 -7.98
C MET A 259 15.23 15.61 -8.09
N LEU A 260 15.12 14.30 -7.88
CA LEU A 260 16.23 13.35 -8.05
C LEU A 260 16.82 13.36 -9.48
N PHE A 261 15.97 13.48 -10.51
CA PHE A 261 16.40 13.58 -11.91
C PHE A 261 16.98 14.95 -12.26
N MET A 262 16.49 16.05 -11.67
CA MET A 262 17.02 17.39 -11.89
C MET A 262 18.43 17.54 -11.29
N ASP A 263 18.68 16.99 -10.11
CA ASP A 263 20.02 16.99 -9.50
C ASP A 263 21.03 16.16 -10.31
N THR A 264 20.58 15.05 -10.92
CA THR A 264 21.42 14.19 -11.76
C THR A 264 21.46 14.62 -13.24
N MET A 265 20.70 15.65 -13.62
CA MET A 265 20.64 16.15 -15.01
C MET A 265 22.02 16.56 -15.53
N PHE A 266 22.85 17.16 -14.67
CA PHE A 266 24.23 17.53 -15.03
C PHE A 266 25.13 16.32 -15.28
N LEU A 267 24.89 15.19 -14.59
CA LEU A 267 25.60 13.93 -14.86
C LEU A 267 25.24 13.37 -16.23
N TRP A 268 23.95 13.37 -16.58
CA TRP A 268 23.47 12.92 -17.88
C TRP A 268 23.92 13.82 -19.03
N LEU A 269 23.92 15.15 -18.84
CA LEU A 269 24.48 16.11 -19.80
C LEU A 269 25.99 15.92 -19.97
N GLY A 270 26.72 15.69 -18.89
CA GLY A 270 28.15 15.39 -18.92
C GLY A 270 28.46 14.09 -19.68
N LEU A 271 27.70 13.03 -19.42
CA LEU A 271 27.82 11.75 -20.12
C LEU A 271 27.53 11.91 -21.63
N ALA A 272 26.46 12.63 -21.97
CA ALA A 272 26.12 12.91 -23.36
C ALA A 272 27.23 13.72 -24.06
N LEU A 273 27.79 14.73 -23.39
CA LEU A 273 28.92 15.51 -23.91
C LEU A 273 30.15 14.64 -24.13
N ILE A 274 30.47 13.75 -23.19
CA ILE A 274 31.59 12.79 -23.32
C ILE A 274 31.38 11.89 -24.54
N VAL A 275 30.16 11.36 -24.73
CA VAL A 275 29.82 10.51 -25.89
C VAL A 275 29.96 11.29 -27.21
N ILE A 276 29.48 12.54 -27.25
CA ILE A 276 29.61 13.41 -28.43
C ILE A 276 31.08 13.69 -28.74
N VAL A 277 31.88 14.07 -27.74
CA VAL A 277 33.31 14.36 -27.89
C VAL A 277 34.07 13.10 -28.33
N ALA A 278 33.82 11.96 -27.70
CA ALA A 278 34.44 10.68 -28.06
C ALA A 278 34.08 10.26 -29.49
N SER A 279 32.80 10.43 -29.89
CA SER A 279 32.33 10.16 -31.24
C SER A 279 32.98 11.09 -32.26
N PHE A 280 33.12 12.38 -31.93
CA PHE A 280 33.79 13.37 -32.78
C PHE A 280 35.29 13.09 -32.93
N VAL A 281 35.98 12.75 -31.84
CA VAL A 281 37.40 12.35 -31.88
C VAL A 281 37.58 11.08 -32.72
N ARG A 282 36.72 10.07 -32.54
CA ARG A 282 36.72 8.83 -33.33
C ARG A 282 36.47 9.12 -34.82
N PHE A 283 35.52 10.00 -35.13
CA PHE A 283 35.22 10.44 -36.49
C PHE A 283 36.42 11.14 -37.14
N LYS A 284 37.08 12.06 -36.43
CA LYS A 284 38.27 12.77 -36.92
C LYS A 284 39.44 11.83 -37.16
N LYS A 285 39.73 10.93 -36.22
CA LYS A 285 40.79 9.90 -36.40
C LYS A 285 40.49 9.00 -37.60
N ARG A 286 39.25 8.50 -37.72
CA ARG A 286 38.84 7.67 -38.85
C ARG A 286 39.03 8.38 -40.20
N ARG A 287 38.69 9.67 -40.29
CA ARG A 287 38.89 10.47 -41.50
C ARG A 287 40.37 10.69 -41.85
N GLN A 288 41.24 10.80 -40.84
CA GLN A 288 42.69 10.88 -41.05
C GLN A 288 43.28 9.56 -41.56
N TYR A 289 42.82 8.42 -41.04
CA TYR A 289 43.20 7.09 -41.54
C TYR A 289 42.82 6.92 -43.01
N TYR A 290 41.59 7.25 -43.41
CA TYR A 290 41.17 7.15 -44.82
C TYR A 290 41.97 8.07 -45.75
N LYS A 291 42.32 9.30 -45.32
CA LYS A 291 43.19 10.17 -46.12
C LYS A 291 44.59 9.59 -46.34
N LYS A 292 45.18 8.98 -45.30
CA LYS A 292 46.48 8.29 -45.44
C LYS A 292 46.39 7.10 -46.39
N TRP A 293 45.33 6.30 -46.31
CA TRP A 293 45.09 5.21 -47.25
C TRP A 293 44.88 5.70 -48.69
N GLU A 294 44.13 6.78 -48.91
CA GLU A 294 43.99 7.38 -50.24
C GLU A 294 45.33 7.93 -50.80
N GLU A 295 46.22 8.43 -49.94
CA GLU A 295 47.56 8.87 -50.33
C GLU A 295 48.48 7.67 -50.63
N GLU A 296 48.41 6.60 -49.84
CA GLU A 296 49.16 5.35 -50.04
C GLU A 296 48.67 4.59 -51.30
N GLU A 297 47.36 4.51 -51.55
CA GLU A 297 46.80 3.92 -52.78
C GLU A 297 47.24 4.69 -54.03
N LYS A 298 47.29 6.03 -53.97
CA LYS A 298 47.82 6.86 -55.08
C LYS A 298 49.31 6.66 -55.33
N LEU A 299 50.07 6.30 -54.30
CA LEU A 299 51.50 5.99 -54.42
C LEU A 299 51.73 4.56 -54.91
N HIS A 300 50.83 3.63 -54.61
CA HIS A 300 50.91 2.24 -55.04
C HIS A 300 50.26 1.94 -56.40
N SER A 301 49.44 2.85 -56.96
CA SER A 301 48.79 2.64 -58.26
C SER A 301 49.66 2.93 -59.49
N THR A 302 50.98 3.11 -59.33
CA THR A 302 51.92 3.35 -60.44
C THR A 302 52.87 2.19 -60.75
N ASP A 303 52.69 1.03 -60.12
CA ASP A 303 53.68 -0.07 -60.23
C ASP A 303 53.05 -1.43 -60.60
N PHE A 304 52.31 -1.45 -61.71
CA PHE A 304 52.05 -2.67 -62.45
C PHE A 304 52.37 -2.42 -63.93
N ASP A 305 53.67 -2.49 -64.23
CA ASP A 305 54.17 -2.68 -65.58
C ASP A 305 53.82 -4.11 -66.02
N TYR A 306 52.70 -4.26 -66.72
CA TYR A 306 52.46 -5.48 -67.49
C TYR A 306 53.42 -5.43 -68.67
N GLY A 307 54.54 -6.16 -68.53
CA GLY A 307 55.62 -6.21 -69.50
C GLY A 307 55.14 -6.27 -70.95
N ASP A 308 55.87 -5.56 -71.79
CA ASP A 308 55.60 -5.35 -73.21
C ASP A 308 55.31 -6.68 -73.93
N PRO A 309 54.09 -6.89 -74.45
CA PRO A 309 53.74 -8.13 -75.16
C PRO A 309 54.58 -8.35 -76.42
N ASP A 310 55.24 -7.31 -76.95
CA ASP A 310 56.06 -7.39 -78.15
C ASP A 310 57.54 -7.73 -77.86
N ASN A 311 57.95 -7.83 -76.59
CA ASN A 311 59.29 -8.27 -76.20
C ASN A 311 59.32 -9.09 -74.89
N PRO A 312 58.89 -10.37 -74.91
CA PRO A 312 58.93 -11.22 -73.74
C PRO A 312 60.38 -11.54 -73.33
N GLU A 313 60.72 -11.35 -72.05
CA GLU A 313 62.00 -11.77 -71.48
C GLU A 313 62.19 -13.28 -71.73
N GLN A 314 63.28 -13.63 -72.44
CA GLN A 314 63.66 -15.01 -72.69
C GLN A 314 64.26 -15.61 -71.42
N ALA A 315 63.84 -16.83 -71.07
CA ALA A 315 64.42 -17.58 -69.96
C ALA A 315 65.88 -17.95 -70.26
N ASP A 316 66.81 -17.46 -69.44
CA ASP A 316 68.22 -17.84 -69.48
C ASP A 316 68.37 -19.30 -68.97
N ASP A 317 68.53 -20.23 -69.90
CA ASP A 317 68.88 -21.63 -69.66
C ASP A 317 70.41 -21.78 -69.51
N ASP A 318 70.95 -21.47 -68.32
CA ASP A 318 72.34 -21.77 -67.97
C ASP A 318 72.44 -22.21 -66.49
N GLU A 319 72.15 -23.49 -66.19
CA GLU A 319 72.63 -24.12 -64.95
C GLU A 319 73.31 -25.49 -65.21
N PRO A 320 74.64 -25.59 -65.03
CA PRO A 320 75.40 -26.81 -65.25
C PRO A 320 75.53 -27.61 -63.94
N TRP A 321 74.47 -28.32 -63.55
CA TRP A 321 74.59 -29.39 -62.53
C TRP A 321 73.68 -30.59 -62.83
N ARG A 322 74.17 -31.45 -63.72
CA ARG A 322 73.98 -32.90 -63.66
C ARG A 322 75.34 -33.57 -63.86
N SER A 323 75.97 -33.94 -62.75
CA SER A 323 76.85 -35.09 -62.63
C SER A 323 76.32 -35.95 -61.50
#